data_AF-A0A6N4T7S9-F1
#
_entry.id   AF-A0A6N4T7S9-F1
#
_cell.length_a   1.000
_cell.length_b   1.000
_cell.length_c   1.000
_cell.angle_alpha   90.00
_cell.angle_beta   90.00
_cell.angle_gamma   90.00
#
_symmetry.space_group_name_H-M   'P 1'
#
loop_
_entity.id
_entity.type
_entity.pdbx_description
1 polymer ?
#
loop_
_entity_poly.entity_id
_entity_poly.type
_entity_poly.pdbx_seq_one_letter_code
_entity_poly.pdbx_strand_id
1 'polypeptide(L)'
;MQVVQSQQELFDAIRKENIPLDIVAIWEKTLPDEIKHICQSPDTLFSAFVKYPDAFPCADEFLILWQTNGDSITSYLRAQKIYVRWHMEDGPLESEFEILGRSYQQLIARLLAHKISRGIDRRVLEDISAFFRFEYLQELTNYVQTSSDWEDDGSATFIASIEAQK
;
A
#
# COMPACT_ATOMS: atom_id res chain seq x y z
N MET A 1 -18.95 10.32 -0.07
CA MET A 1 -19.22 9.14 0.79
C MET A 1 -19.29 9.64 2.23
N GLN A 2 -19.30 8.77 3.26
CA GLN A 2 -19.16 9.23 4.65
C GLN A 2 -17.76 8.85 5.15
N VAL A 3 -17.12 9.77 5.89
CA VAL A 3 -15.84 9.53 6.58
C VAL A 3 -15.99 8.37 7.54
N VAL A 4 -15.09 7.39 7.44
CA VAL A 4 -15.01 6.24 8.35
C VAL A 4 -14.74 6.71 9.78
N GLN A 5 -15.53 6.24 10.74
CA GLN A 5 -15.47 6.68 12.15
C GLN A 5 -14.91 5.61 13.10
N SER A 6 -14.71 4.38 12.63
CA SER A 6 -14.18 3.29 13.44
C SER A 6 -13.37 2.28 12.63
N GLN A 7 -12.51 1.52 13.31
CA GLN A 7 -11.72 0.45 12.68
C GLN A 7 -12.63 -0.64 12.08
N GLN A 8 -13.77 -0.92 12.72
CA GLN A 8 -14.74 -1.87 12.18
C GLN A 8 -15.33 -1.37 10.85
N GLU A 9 -15.74 -0.10 10.79
CA GLU A 9 -16.22 0.52 9.55
C GLU A 9 -15.16 0.53 8.46
N LEU A 10 -13.89 0.78 8.82
CA LEU A 10 -12.76 0.72 7.90
C LEU A 10 -12.62 -0.66 7.27
N PHE A 11 -12.60 -1.70 8.11
CA PHE A 11 -12.46 -3.08 7.63
C PHE A 11 -13.65 -3.53 6.79
N ASP A 12 -14.85 -3.11 7.13
CA ASP A 12 -16.04 -3.38 6.31
C ASP A 12 -15.98 -2.65 4.97
N ALA A 13 -15.41 -1.44 4.92
CA ALA A 13 -15.16 -0.75 3.66
C ALA A 13 -14.07 -1.43 2.82
N ILE A 14 -12.94 -1.83 3.42
CA ILE A 14 -11.86 -2.59 2.77
C ILE A 14 -12.40 -3.88 2.13
N ARG A 15 -13.25 -4.63 2.86
CA ARG A 15 -13.91 -5.84 2.32
C ARG A 15 -14.80 -5.52 1.11
N LYS A 16 -15.58 -4.43 1.15
CA LYS A 16 -16.45 -4.03 0.04
C LYS A 16 -15.66 -3.68 -1.23
N GLU A 17 -14.47 -3.14 -1.08
CA GLU A 17 -13.56 -2.82 -2.20
C GLU A 17 -12.75 -4.04 -2.68
N ASN A 18 -12.98 -5.24 -2.12
CA ASN A 18 -12.23 -6.48 -2.42
C ASN A 18 -10.72 -6.35 -2.19
N ILE A 19 -10.30 -5.49 -1.27
CA ILE A 19 -8.90 -5.35 -0.89
C ILE A 19 -8.53 -6.53 0.04
N PRO A 20 -7.37 -7.19 -0.16
CA PRO A 20 -6.93 -8.26 0.72
C PRO A 20 -6.90 -7.89 2.21
N LEU A 21 -7.21 -8.88 3.07
CA LEU A 21 -7.35 -8.72 4.52
C LEU A 21 -6.08 -9.05 5.32
N ASP A 22 -4.98 -9.33 4.63
CA ASP A 22 -3.63 -9.26 5.20
C ASP A 22 -3.34 -7.91 5.88
N ILE A 23 -4.02 -6.84 5.45
CA ILE A 23 -4.04 -5.55 6.14
C ILE A 23 -4.53 -5.65 7.59
N VAL A 24 -5.47 -6.55 7.91
CA VAL A 24 -5.92 -6.74 9.31
C VAL A 24 -4.75 -7.19 10.20
N ALA A 25 -3.88 -8.08 9.69
CA ALA A 25 -2.69 -8.51 10.42
C ALA A 25 -1.69 -7.35 10.65
N ILE A 26 -1.65 -6.35 9.77
CA ILE A 26 -0.86 -5.14 9.96
C ILE A 26 -1.38 -4.34 11.17
N TRP A 27 -2.70 -4.16 11.26
CA TRP A 27 -3.35 -3.44 12.35
C TRP A 27 -3.22 -4.18 13.68
N GLU A 28 -3.39 -5.50 13.67
CA GLU A 28 -3.24 -6.36 14.85
C GLU A 28 -1.78 -6.56 15.28
N LYS A 29 -0.81 -6.03 14.52
CA LYS A 29 0.64 -6.13 14.78
C LYS A 29 1.12 -7.58 14.82
N THR A 30 0.49 -8.45 14.05
CA THR A 30 0.83 -9.88 13.94
C THR A 30 1.64 -10.17 12.68
N LEU A 31 2.42 -9.18 12.23
CA LEU A 31 3.23 -9.28 11.02
C LEU A 31 4.50 -10.10 11.26
N PRO A 32 5.01 -10.81 10.23
CA PRO A 32 6.37 -11.31 10.21
C PRO A 32 7.39 -10.19 10.48
N ASP A 33 8.49 -10.55 11.14
CA ASP A 33 9.54 -9.62 11.55
C ASP A 33 10.20 -8.92 10.35
N GLU A 34 10.17 -9.57 9.19
CA GLU A 34 10.72 -9.12 7.93
C GLU A 34 9.96 -7.90 7.37
N ILE A 35 8.68 -7.75 7.70
CA ILE A 35 7.82 -6.67 7.16
C ILE A 35 7.32 -5.67 8.19
N LYS A 36 7.51 -5.92 9.49
CA LYS A 36 7.06 -5.01 10.56
C LYS A 36 7.61 -3.58 10.45
N HIS A 37 8.79 -3.42 9.84
CA HIS A 37 9.41 -2.11 9.64
C HIS A 37 8.90 -1.38 8.40
N ILE A 38 8.14 -2.07 7.56
CA ILE A 38 7.66 -1.58 6.26
C ILE A 38 6.19 -1.20 6.38
N CYS A 39 5.40 -2.10 6.95
CA CYS A 39 3.97 -1.91 7.16
C CYS A 39 3.73 -1.86 8.66
N GLN A 40 3.43 -0.68 9.18
CA GLN A 40 3.18 -0.48 10.59
C GLN A 40 1.68 -0.24 10.81
N SER A 41 1.18 -0.69 11.96
CA SER A 41 -0.19 -0.36 12.36
C SER A 41 -0.38 1.17 12.42
N PRO A 42 -1.43 1.71 11.78
CA PRO A 42 -1.71 3.13 11.76
C PRO A 42 -2.58 3.60 12.94
N ASP A 43 -2.74 2.82 14.03
CA ASP A 43 -3.67 3.08 15.15
C ASP A 43 -3.68 4.56 15.62
N THR A 44 -2.50 5.13 15.85
CA THR A 44 -2.35 6.50 16.34
C THR A 44 -2.83 7.53 15.31
N LEU A 45 -2.48 7.34 14.04
CA LEU A 45 -2.91 8.21 12.94
C LEU A 45 -4.38 8.07 12.65
N PHE A 46 -4.90 6.85 12.68
CA PHE A 46 -6.33 6.61 12.50
C PHE A 46 -7.16 7.30 13.58
N SER A 47 -6.67 7.31 14.83
CA SER A 47 -7.30 8.07 15.91
C SER A 47 -7.33 9.58 15.62
N ALA A 48 -6.26 10.12 15.01
CA ALA A 48 -6.22 11.52 14.58
C ALA A 48 -7.15 11.78 13.39
N PHE A 49 -7.21 10.87 12.42
CA PHE A 49 -8.11 10.91 11.26
C PHE A 49 -9.58 10.98 11.67
N VAL A 50 -10.00 10.13 12.61
CA VAL A 50 -11.38 10.15 13.12
C VAL A 50 -11.68 11.46 13.85
N LYS A 51 -10.71 12.01 14.60
CA LYS A 51 -10.91 13.23 15.40
C LYS A 51 -10.85 14.51 14.56
N TYR A 52 -10.05 14.53 13.51
CA TYR A 52 -9.73 15.71 12.70
C TYR A 52 -9.72 15.35 11.20
N PRO A 53 -10.86 14.94 10.62
CA PRO A 53 -10.89 14.47 9.23
C PRO A 53 -10.46 15.53 8.22
N ASP A 54 -10.71 16.82 8.49
CA ASP A 54 -10.32 17.93 7.61
C ASP A 54 -8.80 18.13 7.51
N ALA A 55 -8.01 17.49 8.38
CA ALA A 55 -6.55 17.47 8.30
C ALA A 55 -6.02 16.43 7.28
N PHE A 56 -6.91 15.63 6.70
CA PHE A 56 -6.58 14.57 5.75
C PHE A 56 -7.23 14.85 4.40
N PRO A 57 -6.51 14.60 3.29
CA PRO A 57 -7.06 14.76 1.95
C PRO A 57 -8.15 13.71 1.67
N CYS A 58 -9.23 14.11 0.98
CA CYS A 58 -10.36 13.24 0.62
C CYS A 58 -10.87 12.34 1.76
N ALA A 59 -11.03 12.85 2.99
CA ALA A 59 -11.27 12.00 4.16
C ALA A 59 -12.48 11.06 4.04
N ASP A 60 -13.50 11.38 3.23
CA ASP A 60 -14.64 10.51 2.99
C ASP A 60 -14.38 9.37 1.99
N GLU A 61 -13.26 9.44 1.26
CA GLU A 61 -12.80 8.45 0.28
C GLU A 61 -11.59 7.64 0.77
N PHE A 62 -10.93 8.10 1.83
CA PHE A 62 -9.67 7.56 2.32
C PHE A 62 -9.88 6.27 3.11
N LEU A 63 -9.42 5.13 2.57
CA LEU A 63 -9.29 3.89 3.34
C LEU A 63 -7.83 3.70 3.73
N ILE A 64 -7.51 4.00 4.99
CA ILE A 64 -6.17 3.84 5.56
C ILE A 64 -5.81 2.36 5.63
N LEU A 65 -4.72 1.95 4.99
CA LEU A 65 -4.28 0.55 4.98
C LEU A 65 -3.19 0.34 6.02
N TRP A 66 -2.10 1.11 5.95
CA TRP A 66 -1.00 1.08 6.92
C TRP A 66 -0.23 2.39 6.90
N GLN A 67 0.66 2.56 7.88
CA GLN A 67 1.64 3.64 7.91
C GLN A 67 3.05 3.10 7.66
N THR A 68 3.94 3.95 7.14
CA THR A 68 5.38 3.67 7.02
C THR A 68 6.12 4.69 7.87
N ASN A 69 7.01 4.23 8.76
CA ASN A 69 7.88 5.07 9.62
C ASN A 69 7.21 6.23 10.39
N GLY A 70 5.89 6.26 10.50
CA GLY A 70 5.15 7.42 11.02
C GLY A 70 5.26 8.68 10.14
N ASP A 71 5.74 8.58 8.90
CA ASP A 71 5.88 9.70 7.96
C ASP A 71 4.76 9.77 6.92
N SER A 72 4.25 8.60 6.52
CA SER A 72 3.36 8.45 5.40
C SER A 72 2.30 7.39 5.65
N ILE A 73 1.17 7.57 4.99
CA ILE A 73 0.04 6.66 5.01
C ILE A 73 -0.12 6.06 3.63
N THR A 74 -0.18 4.73 3.56
CA THR A 74 -0.65 4.03 2.37
C THR A 74 -2.15 3.82 2.50
N SER A 75 -2.89 4.29 1.49
CA SER A 75 -4.34 4.30 1.48
C SER A 75 -4.91 3.85 0.15
N TYR A 76 -6.18 3.47 0.15
CA TYR A 76 -6.97 3.30 -1.05
C TYR A 76 -7.98 4.45 -1.17
N LEU A 77 -7.94 5.17 -2.30
CA LEU A 77 -8.91 6.19 -2.63
C LEU A 77 -10.05 5.57 -3.43
N ARG A 78 -11.24 5.57 -2.82
CA ARG A 78 -12.38 4.81 -3.34
C ARG A 78 -12.97 5.35 -4.63
N ALA A 79 -13.04 6.66 -4.80
CA ALA A 79 -13.67 7.22 -6.01
C ALA A 79 -12.80 7.03 -7.26
N GLN A 80 -11.49 7.20 -7.13
CA GLN A 80 -10.54 7.06 -8.24
C GLN A 80 -10.05 5.61 -8.40
N LYS A 81 -10.34 4.74 -7.42
CA LYS A 81 -9.95 3.33 -7.36
C LYS A 81 -8.45 3.13 -7.52
N ILE A 82 -7.68 3.87 -6.74
CA ILE A 82 -6.21 3.87 -6.75
C ILE A 82 -5.68 3.70 -5.34
N TYR A 83 -4.51 3.08 -5.26
CA TYR A 83 -3.68 3.08 -4.07
C TYR A 83 -2.75 4.29 -4.13
N VAL A 84 -2.62 4.98 -3.00
CA VAL A 84 -1.79 6.17 -2.88
C VAL A 84 -0.93 6.11 -1.63
N ARG A 85 0.20 6.79 -1.68
CA ARG A 85 0.95 7.20 -0.50
C ARG A 85 0.76 8.70 -0.32
N TRP A 86 0.46 9.08 0.91
CA TRP A 86 0.37 10.47 1.34
C TRP A 86 1.39 10.72 2.44
N HIS A 87 2.24 11.74 2.30
CA HIS A 87 3.15 12.16 3.36
C HIS A 87 2.50 13.25 4.20
N MET A 88 2.60 13.14 5.53
CA MET A 88 1.90 14.06 6.43
C MET A 88 2.41 15.49 6.33
N GLU A 89 3.65 15.68 5.90
CA GLU A 89 4.26 17.00 5.73
C GLU A 89 3.69 17.79 4.54
N ASP A 90 3.05 17.10 3.60
CA ASP A 90 2.47 17.71 2.39
C ASP A 90 1.15 18.44 2.67
N GLY A 91 0.59 18.25 3.87
CA GLY A 91 -0.71 18.80 4.23
C GLY A 91 -1.88 18.14 3.47
N PRO A 92 -3.10 18.69 3.57
CA PRO A 92 -4.32 18.01 3.09
C PRO A 92 -4.59 18.18 1.59
N LEU A 93 -3.55 18.41 0.76
CA LEU A 93 -3.71 18.64 -0.67
C LEU A 93 -3.69 17.32 -1.45
N GLU A 94 -4.73 17.06 -2.23
CA GLU A 94 -4.86 15.85 -3.05
C GLU A 94 -3.80 15.77 -4.17
N SER A 95 -3.25 16.92 -4.60
CA SER A 95 -2.21 17.00 -5.63
C SER A 95 -0.90 16.34 -5.23
N GLU A 96 -0.69 16.12 -3.94
CA GLU A 96 0.56 15.63 -3.37
C GLU A 96 0.58 14.11 -3.17
N PHE A 97 -0.46 13.40 -3.65
CA PHE A 97 -0.47 11.95 -3.58
C PHE A 97 0.55 11.32 -4.54
N GLU A 98 1.39 10.44 -4.00
CA GLU A 98 2.13 9.49 -4.82
C GLU A 98 1.20 8.33 -5.21
N ILE A 99 0.94 8.16 -6.50
CA ILE A 99 0.11 7.04 -6.99
C ILE A 99 0.93 5.74 -6.95
N LEU A 100 0.45 4.76 -6.18
CA LEU A 100 1.11 3.48 -6.02
C LEU A 100 0.61 2.41 -7.00
N GLY A 101 -0.58 2.60 -7.57
CA GLY A 101 -1.15 1.70 -8.56
C GLY A 101 -2.68 1.66 -8.52
N ARG A 102 -3.27 0.89 -9.43
CA ARG A 102 -4.72 0.63 -9.53
C ARG A 102 -5.12 -0.74 -9.01
N SER A 103 -4.17 -1.67 -8.90
CA SER A 103 -4.39 -3.00 -8.33
C SER A 103 -3.54 -3.21 -7.09
N TYR A 104 -3.95 -4.18 -6.27
CA TYR A 104 -3.16 -4.56 -5.10
C TYR A 104 -1.79 -5.11 -5.50
N GLN A 105 -1.72 -5.86 -6.60
CA GLN A 105 -0.46 -6.39 -7.12
C GLN A 105 0.47 -5.25 -7.54
N GLN A 106 -0.03 -4.19 -8.19
CA GLN A 106 0.77 -3.01 -8.56
C GLN A 106 1.33 -2.30 -7.32
N LEU A 107 0.53 -2.12 -6.27
CA LEU A 107 0.96 -1.56 -4.99
C LEU A 107 2.12 -2.38 -4.38
N ILE A 108 1.93 -3.70 -4.29
CA ILE A 108 2.93 -4.59 -3.69
C ILE A 108 4.18 -4.70 -4.56
N ALA A 109 4.06 -4.55 -5.88
CA ALA A 109 5.21 -4.48 -6.78
C ALA A 109 6.15 -3.32 -6.43
N ARG A 110 5.59 -2.13 -6.15
CA ARG A 110 6.40 -0.98 -5.72
C ARG A 110 7.12 -1.26 -4.40
N LEU A 111 6.45 -1.93 -3.46
CA LEU A 111 7.05 -2.35 -2.20
C LEU A 111 8.25 -3.29 -2.41
N LEU A 112 8.06 -4.33 -3.22
CA LEU A 112 9.04 -5.38 -3.45
C LEU A 112 10.19 -4.94 -4.36
N ALA A 113 9.95 -4.08 -5.35
CA ALA A 113 10.97 -3.64 -6.29
C ALA A 113 12.17 -2.97 -5.58
N HIS A 114 11.91 -2.09 -4.62
CA HIS A 114 12.95 -1.48 -3.79
C HIS A 114 13.70 -2.48 -2.90
N LYS A 115 13.07 -3.61 -2.53
CA LYS A 115 13.75 -4.67 -1.75
C LYS A 115 14.63 -5.53 -2.65
N ILE A 116 14.14 -5.86 -3.84
CA ILE A 116 14.90 -6.59 -4.85
C ILE A 116 16.16 -5.80 -5.23
N SER A 117 16.03 -4.50 -5.52
CA SER A 117 17.18 -3.67 -5.91
C SER A 117 18.22 -3.50 -4.80
N ARG A 118 17.80 -3.57 -3.53
CA ARG A 118 18.70 -3.58 -2.36
C ARG A 118 19.37 -4.92 -2.10
N GLY A 119 19.07 -5.95 -2.90
CA GLY A 119 19.66 -7.28 -2.75
C GLY A 119 19.19 -8.00 -1.48
N ILE A 120 17.95 -7.76 -1.04
CA ILE A 120 17.35 -8.53 0.06
C ILE A 120 17.32 -10.02 -0.29
N ASP A 121 17.52 -10.87 0.72
CA ASP A 121 17.54 -12.32 0.55
C ASP A 121 16.26 -12.85 -0.12
N ARG A 122 16.43 -13.82 -1.03
CA ARG A 122 15.32 -14.38 -1.81
C ARG A 122 14.23 -15.00 -0.94
N ARG A 123 14.59 -15.69 0.14
CA ARG A 123 13.59 -16.32 1.03
C ARG A 123 12.73 -15.27 1.71
N VAL A 124 13.36 -14.18 2.15
CA VAL A 124 12.64 -13.04 2.70
C VAL A 124 11.67 -12.47 1.66
N LEU A 125 12.10 -12.27 0.41
CA LEU A 125 11.20 -11.80 -0.64
C LEU A 125 10.03 -12.77 -0.91
N GLU A 126 10.27 -14.08 -0.86
CA GLU A 126 9.25 -15.12 -1.00
C GLU A 126 8.24 -15.08 0.16
N ASP A 127 8.70 -14.90 1.40
CA ASP A 127 7.84 -14.78 2.58
C ASP A 127 6.96 -13.52 2.50
N ILE A 128 7.53 -12.39 2.09
CA ILE A 128 6.80 -11.14 1.87
C ILE A 128 5.75 -11.33 0.77
N SER A 129 6.15 -11.92 -0.36
CA SER A 129 5.27 -12.18 -1.49
C SER A 129 4.11 -13.09 -1.09
N ALA A 130 4.37 -14.14 -0.30
CA ALA A 130 3.34 -15.05 0.17
C ALA A 130 2.36 -14.35 1.12
N PHE A 131 2.85 -13.54 2.06
CA PHE A 131 2.01 -12.77 2.98
C PHE A 131 1.05 -11.86 2.22
N PHE A 132 1.56 -11.08 1.26
CA PHE A 132 0.78 -10.15 0.45
C PHE A 132 0.05 -10.82 -0.73
N ARG A 133 0.16 -12.15 -0.88
CA ARG A 133 -0.38 -12.91 -2.01
C ARG A 133 0.02 -12.31 -3.36
N PHE A 134 1.25 -11.82 -3.45
CA PHE A 134 1.80 -11.27 -4.67
C PHE A 134 2.17 -12.41 -5.62
N GLU A 135 1.65 -12.35 -6.84
CA GLU A 135 1.73 -13.45 -7.81
C GLU A 135 2.97 -13.37 -8.72
N TYR A 136 3.57 -12.19 -8.83
CA TYR A 136 4.52 -11.88 -9.90
C TYR A 136 5.96 -11.70 -9.42
N LEU A 137 6.36 -12.37 -8.34
CA LEU A 137 7.68 -12.17 -7.72
C LEU A 137 8.83 -12.45 -8.69
N GLN A 138 8.73 -13.52 -9.47
CA GLN A 138 9.80 -13.92 -10.39
C GLN A 138 9.91 -12.95 -11.57
N GLU A 139 8.78 -12.55 -12.14
CA GLU A 139 8.68 -11.57 -13.21
C GLU A 139 9.22 -10.21 -12.77
N LEU A 140 8.81 -9.74 -11.59
CA LEU A 140 9.29 -8.49 -11.01
C LEU A 140 10.79 -8.54 -10.75
N THR A 141 11.30 -9.66 -10.22
CA THR A 141 12.74 -9.83 -9.97
C THR A 141 13.54 -9.72 -11.26
N ASN A 142 13.10 -10.40 -12.32
CA ASN A 142 13.75 -10.32 -13.62
C ASN A 142 13.70 -8.90 -14.18
N TYR A 143 12.56 -8.21 -14.05
CA TYR A 143 12.39 -6.84 -14.50
C TYR A 143 13.37 -5.87 -13.80
N VAL A 144 13.42 -5.89 -12.47
CA VAL A 144 14.31 -5.04 -11.67
C VAL A 144 15.79 -5.30 -11.97
N GLN A 145 16.16 -6.53 -12.30
CA GLN A 145 17.56 -6.89 -12.59
C GLN A 145 18.00 -6.53 -14.01
N THR A 146 17.06 -6.34 -14.94
CA THR A 146 17.35 -6.19 -16.37
C THR A 146 16.96 -4.83 -16.95
N SER A 147 16.09 -4.09 -16.27
CA SER A 147 15.61 -2.77 -16.68
C SER A 147 16.20 -1.67 -15.80
N SER A 148 16.45 -0.49 -16.36
CA SER A 148 16.68 0.74 -15.58
C SER A 148 15.39 1.39 -15.10
N ASP A 149 14.27 1.05 -15.73
CA ASP A 149 13.01 1.78 -15.63
C ASP A 149 12.09 1.16 -14.56
N TRP A 150 12.66 0.52 -13.53
CA TRP A 150 11.88 -0.15 -12.48
C TRP A 150 11.50 0.79 -11.33
N GLU A 151 12.24 1.89 -11.17
CA GLU A 151 12.01 2.91 -10.16
C GLU A 151 10.70 3.67 -10.41
N ASP A 152 10.35 4.58 -9.49
CA ASP A 152 9.12 5.36 -9.53
C ASP A 152 7.89 4.46 -9.76
N ASP A 153 7.12 4.72 -10.83
CA ASP A 153 5.93 3.96 -11.21
C ASP A 153 6.24 2.75 -12.11
N GLY A 154 7.50 2.54 -12.50
CA GLY A 154 7.90 1.55 -13.49
C GLY A 154 7.56 0.12 -13.10
N SER A 155 7.82 -0.27 -11.85
CA SER A 155 7.42 -1.57 -11.31
C SER A 155 5.90 -1.78 -11.31
N ALA A 156 5.11 -0.75 -10.99
CA ALA A 156 3.65 -0.81 -11.06
C ALA A 156 3.16 -0.91 -12.51
N THR A 157 3.72 -0.11 -13.43
CA THR A 157 3.41 -0.14 -14.86
C THR A 157 3.73 -1.49 -15.49
N PHE A 158 4.86 -2.10 -15.12
CA PHE A 158 5.22 -3.43 -15.56
C PHE A 158 4.17 -4.47 -15.13
N ILE A 159 3.76 -4.49 -13.86
CA ILE A 159 2.72 -5.42 -13.39
C ILE A 159 1.38 -5.13 -14.05
N ALA A 160 1.01 -3.87 -14.25
CA ALA A 160 -0.20 -3.51 -14.98
C ALA A 160 -0.21 -4.10 -16.41
N SER A 161 0.96 -4.12 -17.08
CA SER A 161 1.09 -4.70 -18.42
C SER A 161 0.89 -6.23 -18.44
N ILE A 162 1.26 -6.93 -17.37
CA ILE A 162 1.01 -8.38 -17.22
C ILE A 162 -0.46 -8.63 -16.92
N GLU A 163 -1.05 -7.87 -16.00
CA GLU A 163 -2.48 -7.99 -15.63
C GLU A 163 -3.40 -7.73 -16.84
N ALA A 164 -3.04 -6.80 -17.74
CA ALA A 164 -3.81 -6.50 -18.95
C ALA A 164 -3.79 -7.62 -20.01
N GLN A 165 -2.90 -8.61 -19.88
CA GLN A 165 -2.80 -9.76 -20.80
C GLN A 165 -3.59 -10.99 -20.32
N LYS A 166 -4.11 -10.97 -19.10
CA LYS A 166 -4.94 -12.03 -18.51
C LYS A 166 -6.42 -11.77 -18.79
#